data_AF-E4KWD9-F1
#
_entry.id   AF-E4KWD9-F1
#
_cell.length_a   1.000
_cell.length_b   1.000
_cell.length_c   1.000
_cell.angle_alpha   90.00
_cell.angle_beta   90.00
_cell.angle_gamma   90.00
#
_symmetry.space_group_name_H-M   'P 1'
#
loop_
_entity.id
_entity.type
_entity.pdbx_description
1 polymer ?
#
loop_
_entity_poly.entity_id
_entity_poly.type
_entity_poly.pdbx_seq_one_letter_code
_entity_poly.pdbx_strand_id
1 'polypeptide(L)'
;MESKLIKGLIDQYNFEVESGYIYYSMANYVKDKGMDGFAHFFDKQAEEEFEHAEKLRQFLFAIDVRPDLEGIKKPETEFGTFTETFKTALEHEKEVTKRINNLYDLSVKENDHRVTSLLQWYVDEQVEEEDHFRGLIERLERINESWSGLYIFDAELGRR
;
A
#
# COMPACT_ATOMS: atom_id res chain seq x y z
N MET A 1 -21.81 2.50 22.05
CA MET A 1 -21.20 3.36 21.00
C MET A 1 -19.86 2.73 20.69
N GLU A 2 -19.63 2.37 19.43
CA GLU A 2 -18.31 1.89 19.00
C GLU A 2 -17.27 2.99 19.22
N SER A 3 -16.09 2.62 19.72
CA SER A 3 -14.99 3.57 19.89
C SER A 3 -14.58 4.12 18.53
N LYS A 4 -14.28 5.43 18.49
CA LYS A 4 -13.78 6.10 17.28
C LYS A 4 -12.50 5.44 16.76
N LEU A 5 -11.65 4.96 17.67
CA LEU A 5 -10.42 4.24 17.35
C LEU A 5 -10.71 2.90 16.68
N ILE A 6 -11.65 2.12 17.23
CA ILE A 6 -12.04 0.82 16.65
C ILE A 6 -12.63 1.00 15.25
N LYS A 7 -13.50 1.99 15.07
CA LYS A 7 -14.00 2.33 13.73
C LYS A 7 -12.84 2.68 12.79
N GLY A 8 -11.89 3.49 13.25
CA GLY A 8 -10.72 3.85 12.46
C GLY A 8 -9.85 2.65 12.05
N LEU A 9 -9.72 1.63 12.90
CA LEU A 9 -9.02 0.40 12.55
C LEU A 9 -9.77 -0.43 11.50
N ILE A 10 -11.11 -0.47 11.57
CA ILE A 10 -11.94 -1.13 10.55
C ILE A 10 -11.84 -0.37 9.21
N ASP A 11 -11.82 0.97 9.27
CA ASP A 11 -11.61 1.83 8.10
C ASP A 11 -10.19 1.69 7.52
N GLN A 12 -9.18 1.37 8.34
CA GLN A 12 -7.82 1.03 7.87
C GLN A 12 -7.79 -0.36 7.25
N TYR A 13 -8.38 -1.36 7.89
CA TYR A 13 -8.49 -2.71 7.35
C TYR A 13 -9.07 -2.70 5.93
N ASN A 14 -10.19 -1.99 5.72
CA ASN A 14 -10.79 -1.87 4.39
C ASN A 14 -9.89 -1.11 3.39
N PHE A 15 -9.10 -0.16 3.86
CA PHE A 15 -8.20 0.60 2.99
C PHE A 15 -7.00 -0.22 2.55
N GLU A 16 -6.41 -1.07 3.40
CA GLU A 16 -5.35 -1.99 2.95
C GLU A 16 -5.88 -2.98 1.88
N VAL A 17 -7.11 -3.46 2.05
CA VAL A 17 -7.77 -4.29 1.01
C VAL A 17 -7.97 -3.48 -0.29
N GLU A 18 -8.33 -2.20 -0.18
CA GLU A 18 -8.44 -1.30 -1.33
C GLU A 18 -7.05 -1.04 -1.97
N SER A 19 -5.99 -0.87 -1.19
CA SER A 19 -4.60 -0.72 -1.65
C SER A 19 -4.19 -1.90 -2.52
N GLY A 20 -4.40 -3.13 -2.05
CA GLY A 20 -4.12 -4.33 -2.84
C GLY A 20 -4.91 -4.37 -4.17
N TYR A 21 -6.16 -3.89 -4.17
CA TYR A 21 -6.96 -3.80 -5.39
C TYR A 21 -6.46 -2.71 -6.36
N ILE A 22 -5.96 -1.58 -5.84
CA ILE A 22 -5.32 -0.52 -6.63
C ILE A 22 -4.03 -1.04 -7.25
N TYR A 23 -3.20 -1.78 -6.50
CA TYR A 23 -1.97 -2.35 -7.01
C TYR A 23 -2.18 -3.40 -8.10
N TYR A 24 -3.23 -4.23 -8.01
CA TYR A 24 -3.61 -5.06 -9.15
C TYR A 24 -4.00 -4.22 -10.39
N SER A 25 -4.63 -3.06 -10.21
CA SER A 25 -4.93 -2.18 -11.35
C SER A 25 -3.65 -1.63 -11.99
N MET A 26 -2.66 -1.24 -11.17
CA MET A 26 -1.35 -0.80 -11.66
C MET A 26 -0.58 -1.94 -12.35
N ALA A 27 -0.60 -3.15 -11.78
CA ALA A 27 -0.02 -4.35 -12.39
C ALA A 27 -0.61 -4.62 -13.77
N ASN A 28 -1.94 -4.59 -13.88
CA ASN A 28 -2.65 -4.76 -15.15
C ASN A 28 -2.22 -3.69 -16.17
N TYR A 29 -2.12 -2.43 -15.75
CA TYR A 29 -1.73 -1.32 -16.61
C TYR A 29 -0.32 -1.48 -17.20
N VAL A 30 0.68 -1.78 -16.36
CA VAL A 30 2.06 -1.94 -16.85
C VAL A 30 2.23 -3.22 -17.66
N LYS A 31 1.48 -4.28 -17.34
CA LYS A 31 1.46 -5.53 -18.11
C LYS A 31 0.88 -5.36 -19.51
N ASP A 32 -0.20 -4.59 -19.66
CA ASP A 32 -0.78 -4.25 -20.96
C ASP A 32 0.23 -3.53 -21.88
N LYS A 33 1.24 -2.88 -21.29
CA LYS A 33 2.34 -2.22 -22.00
C LYS A 33 3.59 -3.10 -22.20
N GLY A 34 3.53 -4.38 -21.84
CA GLY A 34 4.61 -5.34 -22.03
C GLY A 34 5.72 -5.28 -20.96
N MET A 35 5.44 -4.73 -19.78
CA MET A 35 6.40 -4.66 -18.66
C MET A 35 6.06 -5.74 -17.62
N ASP A 36 6.49 -6.98 -17.89
CA ASP A 36 6.16 -8.14 -17.05
C ASP A 36 6.82 -8.07 -15.67
N GLY A 37 8.02 -7.51 -15.57
CA GLY A 37 8.71 -7.36 -14.28
C GLY A 37 8.13 -6.26 -13.41
N PHE A 38 7.64 -5.17 -14.01
CA PHE A 38 6.92 -4.13 -13.27
C PHE A 38 5.56 -4.66 -12.80
N ALA A 39 4.89 -5.47 -13.62
CA ALA A 39 3.66 -6.13 -13.24
C ALA A 39 3.91 -7.08 -12.05
N HIS A 40 4.99 -7.86 -12.09
CA HIS A 40 5.37 -8.73 -10.97
C HIS A 40 5.57 -7.96 -9.66
N PHE A 41 6.26 -6.83 -9.73
CA PHE A 41 6.45 -5.96 -8.57
C PHE A 41 5.11 -5.50 -7.97
N PHE A 42 4.19 -4.98 -8.79
CA PHE A 42 2.88 -4.56 -8.28
C PHE A 42 1.98 -5.71 -7.83
N ASP A 43 2.11 -6.90 -8.43
CA ASP A 43 1.44 -8.11 -7.93
C ASP A 43 1.94 -8.46 -6.52
N LYS A 44 3.24 -8.32 -6.26
CA LYS A 44 3.85 -8.53 -4.94
C LYS A 44 3.40 -7.49 -3.92
N GLN A 45 3.40 -6.22 -4.31
CA GLN A 45 2.87 -5.16 -3.46
C GLN A 45 1.39 -5.42 -3.11
N ALA A 46 0.58 -5.87 -4.08
CA ALA A 46 -0.80 -6.22 -3.79
C ALA A 46 -0.94 -7.36 -2.77
N GLU A 47 -0.08 -8.39 -2.86
CA GLU A 47 -0.01 -9.47 -1.87
C GLU A 47 0.34 -8.93 -0.47
N GLU A 48 1.35 -8.07 -0.37
CA GLU A 48 1.78 -7.43 0.88
C GLU A 48 0.65 -6.61 1.53
N GLU A 49 -0.10 -5.81 0.74
CA GLU A 49 -1.25 -5.07 1.27
C GLU A 49 -2.36 -5.97 1.83
N PHE A 50 -2.58 -7.15 1.24
CA PHE A 50 -3.52 -8.12 1.81
C PHE A 50 -2.99 -8.74 3.11
N GLU A 51 -1.68 -8.89 3.26
CA GLU A 51 -1.06 -9.28 4.54
C GLU A 51 -1.20 -8.17 5.59
N HIS A 52 -1.05 -6.90 5.19
CA HIS A 52 -1.32 -5.73 6.05
C HIS A 52 -2.77 -5.73 6.53
N ALA A 53 -3.72 -5.97 5.62
CA ALA A 53 -5.14 -6.10 5.95
C ALA A 53 -5.39 -7.27 6.92
N GLU A 54 -4.79 -8.43 6.65
CA GLU A 54 -4.97 -9.64 7.47
C GLU A 54 -4.45 -9.42 8.90
N LYS A 55 -3.32 -8.72 9.07
CA LYS A 55 -2.78 -8.39 10.39
C LYS A 55 -3.75 -7.52 11.21
N LEU A 56 -4.35 -6.50 10.59
CA LEU A 56 -5.43 -5.70 11.22
C LEU A 56 -6.65 -6.57 11.56
N ARG A 57 -7.07 -7.42 10.63
CA ARG A 57 -8.22 -8.32 10.82
C ARG A 57 -8.01 -9.26 12.01
N GLN A 58 -6.83 -9.89 12.11
CA GLN A 58 -6.47 -10.77 13.22
C GLN A 58 -6.45 -10.03 14.55
N PHE A 59 -5.88 -8.83 14.58
CA PHE A 59 -5.88 -7.99 15.78
C PHE A 59 -7.30 -7.65 16.24
N LEU A 60 -8.19 -7.25 15.32
CA LEU A 60 -9.58 -6.91 15.64
C LEU A 60 -10.31 -8.10 16.26
N PHE A 61 -10.17 -9.30 15.69
CA PHE A 61 -10.73 -10.52 16.29
C PHE A 61 -10.12 -10.84 17.67
N ALA A 62 -8.83 -10.60 17.87
CA ALA A 62 -8.16 -10.84 19.15
C ALA A 62 -8.69 -9.95 20.29
N ILE A 63 -9.34 -8.82 19.95
CA ILE A 63 -10.00 -7.92 20.90
C ILE A 63 -11.53 -8.01 20.85
N ASP A 64 -12.08 -9.12 20.32
CA ASP A 64 -13.52 -9.40 20.22
C ASP A 64 -14.30 -8.37 19.37
N VAL A 65 -13.65 -7.85 18.32
CA VAL A 65 -14.27 -6.96 17.32
C VAL A 65 -14.34 -7.67 15.97
N ARG A 66 -15.52 -7.72 15.37
CA ARG A 66 -15.71 -8.22 14.00
C ARG A 66 -15.62 -7.05 13.00
N PRO A 67 -14.60 -6.99 12.13
CA PRO A 67 -14.61 -6.06 11.01
C PRO A 67 -15.58 -6.53 9.93
N ASP A 68 -16.43 -5.63 9.44
CA ASP A 68 -17.24 -5.85 8.25
C ASP A 68 -16.52 -5.21 7.03
N LEU A 69 -16.60 -5.88 5.87
CA LEU A 69 -16.03 -5.37 4.61
C LEU A 69 -17.01 -4.40 3.96
N GLU A 70 -16.46 -3.33 3.41
CA GLU A 70 -17.19 -2.31 2.66
C GLU A 70 -17.02 -2.52 1.14
N GLY A 71 -17.86 -1.85 0.36
CA GLY A 71 -17.73 -1.85 -1.09
C GLY A 71 -16.47 -1.12 -1.54
N ILE A 72 -15.62 -1.79 -2.32
CA ILE A 72 -14.40 -1.20 -2.88
C ILE A 72 -14.73 -0.46 -4.17
N LYS A 73 -14.24 0.78 -4.30
CA LYS A 73 -14.44 1.57 -5.53
C LYS A 73 -13.62 0.99 -6.67
N LYS A 74 -14.09 1.21 -7.91
CA LYS A 74 -13.29 0.89 -9.09
C LYS A 74 -12.01 1.76 -9.09
N PRO A 75 -10.81 1.16 -9.13
CA PRO A 75 -9.56 1.92 -9.20
C PRO A 75 -9.39 2.60 -10.57
N GLU A 76 -8.47 3.56 -10.64
CA GLU A 76 -8.00 4.10 -11.91
C GLU A 76 -7.36 2.99 -12.75
N THR A 77 -7.44 3.12 -14.07
CA THR A 77 -6.92 2.12 -15.03
C THR A 77 -5.88 2.69 -15.97
N GLU A 78 -5.59 3.99 -15.87
CA GLU A 78 -4.63 4.72 -16.70
C GLU A 78 -3.77 5.57 -15.79
N PHE A 79 -2.44 5.39 -15.86
CA PHE A 79 -1.51 5.99 -14.89
C PHE A 79 -0.38 6.82 -15.54
N GLY A 80 -0.47 7.09 -16.85
CA GLY A 80 0.52 7.91 -17.55
C GLY A 80 1.81 7.17 -17.88
N THR A 81 2.97 7.80 -17.73
CA THR A 81 4.26 7.12 -17.93
C THR A 81 4.55 6.09 -16.85
N PHE A 82 5.57 5.25 -17.03
CA PHE A 82 5.98 4.32 -15.99
C PHE A 82 6.45 5.07 -14.74
N THR A 83 7.21 6.16 -14.90
CA THR A 83 7.58 7.03 -13.77
C THR A 83 6.36 7.61 -13.07
N GLU A 84 5.34 8.05 -13.82
CA GLU A 84 4.09 8.56 -13.24
C GLU A 84 3.31 7.49 -12.47
N THR A 85 3.30 6.24 -12.97
CA THR A 85 2.65 5.11 -12.29
C THR A 85 3.25 4.88 -10.89
N PHE A 86 4.58 4.82 -10.78
CA PHE A 86 5.25 4.65 -9.48
C PHE A 86 5.10 5.88 -8.57
N LYS A 87 5.03 7.09 -9.14
CA LYS A 87 4.71 8.30 -8.35
C LYS A 87 3.29 8.26 -7.79
N THR A 88 2.32 7.79 -8.56
CA THR A 88 0.95 7.58 -8.08
C THR A 88 0.91 6.57 -6.94
N ALA A 89 1.66 5.47 -7.05
CA ALA A 89 1.83 4.50 -5.96
C ALA A 89 2.43 5.14 -4.69
N LEU A 90 3.51 5.93 -4.82
CA LEU A 90 4.10 6.63 -3.67
C LEU A 90 3.12 7.63 -3.02
N GLU A 91 2.29 8.33 -3.80
CA GLU A 91 1.29 9.23 -3.23
C GLU A 91 0.17 8.46 -2.51
N HIS A 92 -0.18 7.26 -3.00
CA HIS A 92 -1.07 6.34 -2.29
C HIS A 92 -0.46 5.92 -0.95
N GLU A 93 0.81 5.49 -0.93
CA GLU A 93 1.52 5.13 0.30
C GLU A 93 1.59 6.25 1.33
N LYS A 94 1.81 7.50 0.88
CA LYS A 94 1.78 8.65 1.79
C LYS A 94 0.41 8.86 2.45
N GLU A 95 -0.68 8.51 1.76
CA GLU A 95 -2.02 8.55 2.36
C GLU A 95 -2.19 7.40 3.37
N VAL A 96 -1.69 6.19 3.07
CA VAL A 96 -1.63 5.07 4.04
C VAL A 96 -0.88 5.51 5.30
N THR A 97 0.34 6.04 5.15
CA THR A 97 1.18 6.57 6.23
C THR A 97 0.44 7.61 7.08
N LYS A 98 -0.24 8.56 6.42
CA LYS A 98 -1.01 9.59 7.11
C LYS A 98 -2.18 8.99 7.90
N ARG A 99 -2.89 7.99 7.37
CA ARG A 99 -3.99 7.31 8.08
C ARG A 99 -3.45 6.55 9.31
N ILE A 100 -2.34 5.83 9.16
CA ILE A 100 -1.66 5.13 10.26
C ILE A 100 -1.23 6.11 11.36
N ASN A 101 -0.59 7.22 11.02
CA ASN A 101 -0.17 8.23 12.00
C ASN A 101 -1.37 8.83 12.76
N ASN A 102 -2.47 9.11 12.07
CA ASN A 102 -3.69 9.60 12.71
C ASN A 102 -4.29 8.58 13.69
N LEU A 103 -4.21 7.27 13.36
CA LEU A 103 -4.66 6.20 14.24
C LEU A 103 -3.75 6.04 15.45
N TYR A 104 -2.43 6.17 15.25
CA TYR A 104 -1.44 6.09 16.31
C TYR A 104 -1.64 7.23 17.32
N ASP A 105 -1.80 8.46 16.84
CA ASP A 105 -2.11 9.62 17.68
C ASP A 105 -3.42 9.42 18.46
N LEU A 106 -4.44 8.85 17.81
CA LEU A 106 -5.72 8.57 18.45
C LEU A 106 -5.59 7.48 19.53
N SER A 107 -4.82 6.42 19.29
CA SER A 107 -4.63 5.35 20.27
C SER A 107 -3.88 5.84 21.50
N VAL A 108 -2.86 6.69 21.33
CA VAL A 108 -2.16 7.34 22.43
C VAL A 108 -3.11 8.25 23.21
N LYS A 109 -3.92 9.07 22.53
CA LYS A 109 -4.88 9.97 23.17
C LYS A 109 -5.96 9.23 23.96
N GLU A 110 -6.42 8.09 23.47
CA GLU A 110 -7.41 7.23 24.15
C GLU A 110 -6.77 6.31 25.20
N ASN A 111 -5.44 6.30 25.33
CA ASN A 111 -4.66 5.39 26.18
C ASN A 111 -4.90 3.89 25.86
N ASP A 112 -5.21 3.54 24.61
CA ASP A 112 -5.31 2.14 24.19
C ASP A 112 -3.93 1.60 23.81
N HIS A 113 -3.19 1.15 24.83
CA HIS A 113 -1.83 0.63 24.66
C HIS A 113 -1.75 -0.59 23.74
N ARG A 114 -2.84 -1.36 23.58
CA ARG A 114 -2.86 -2.53 22.70
C ARG A 114 -2.81 -2.08 21.24
N VAL A 115 -3.63 -1.08 20.91
CA VAL A 115 -3.68 -0.50 19.56
C VAL A 115 -2.39 0.27 19.28
N THR A 116 -1.86 1.03 20.24
CA THR A 116 -0.55 1.69 20.07
C THR A 116 0.55 0.68 19.78
N SER A 117 0.58 -0.46 20.48
CA SER A 117 1.56 -1.53 20.23
C SER A 117 1.42 -2.18 18.86
N LEU A 118 0.19 -2.33 18.34
CA LEU A 118 -0.05 -2.81 16.98
C LEU A 118 0.47 -1.82 15.95
N LEU A 119 0.06 -0.56 16.09
CA LEU A 119 0.32 0.49 15.09
C LEU A 119 1.79 0.87 15.01
N GLN A 120 2.60 0.60 16.04
CA GLN A 120 4.06 0.77 15.93
C GLN A 120 4.65 -0.01 14.76
N TRP A 121 4.19 -1.25 14.53
CA TRP A 121 4.65 -2.04 13.39
C TRP A 121 4.31 -1.36 12.06
N TYR A 122 3.08 -0.84 11.91
CA TYR A 122 2.67 -0.13 10.70
C TYR A 122 3.44 1.17 10.49
N VAL A 123 3.78 1.89 11.57
CA VAL A 123 4.62 3.09 11.47
C VAL A 123 6.00 2.75 10.93
N ASP A 124 6.59 1.65 11.41
CA ASP A 124 7.90 1.19 10.94
C ASP A 124 7.81 0.69 9.47
N GLU A 125 6.76 -0.08 9.14
CA GLU A 125 6.50 -0.60 7.79
C GLU A 125 6.36 0.53 6.76
N GLN A 126 5.55 1.54 7.04
CA GLN A 126 5.33 2.66 6.12
C GLN A 126 6.61 3.49 5.86
N VAL A 127 7.61 3.44 6.75
CA VAL A 127 8.91 4.05 6.49
C VAL A 127 9.66 3.26 5.41
N GLU A 128 9.61 1.92 5.48
CA GLU A 128 10.22 1.03 4.49
C GLU A 128 9.51 1.14 3.13
N GLU A 129 8.19 1.13 3.12
CA GLU A 129 7.36 1.30 1.91
C GLU A 129 7.71 2.58 1.14
N GLU A 130 7.64 3.73 1.82
CA GLU A 130 7.91 4.99 1.14
C GLU A 130 9.38 5.10 0.69
N ASP A 131 10.33 4.51 1.43
CA ASP A 131 11.75 4.48 1.02
C ASP A 131 11.95 3.61 -0.21
N HIS A 132 11.30 2.46 -0.25
CA HIS A 132 11.33 1.55 -1.39
C HIS A 132 10.83 2.24 -2.65
N PHE A 133 9.63 2.82 -2.60
CA PHE A 133 9.05 3.54 -3.73
C PHE A 133 9.89 4.74 -4.18
N ARG A 134 10.43 5.54 -3.24
CA ARG A 134 11.36 6.64 -3.59
C ARG A 134 12.59 6.13 -4.34
N GLY A 135 13.20 5.04 -3.87
CA GLY A 135 14.36 4.43 -4.52
C GLY A 135 14.08 3.97 -5.94
N LEU A 136 12.91 3.38 -6.19
CA LEU A 136 12.48 2.97 -7.54
C LEU A 136 12.23 4.19 -8.46
N ILE A 137 11.55 5.22 -7.94
CA ILE A 137 11.26 6.45 -8.68
C ILE A 137 12.56 7.17 -9.09
N GLU A 138 13.53 7.30 -8.18
CA GLU A 138 14.82 7.93 -8.50
C GLU A 138 15.53 7.24 -9.67
N ARG A 139 15.41 5.92 -9.77
CA ARG A 139 15.96 5.14 -10.88
C ARG A 139 15.19 5.39 -12.18
N LEU A 140 13.86 5.40 -12.11
CA LEU A 140 12.99 5.69 -13.27
C LEU A 140 13.25 7.09 -13.83
N GLU A 141 13.39 8.09 -12.97
CA GLU A 141 13.71 9.46 -13.37
C GLU A 141 15.07 9.55 -14.09
N ARG A 142 16.06 8.78 -13.64
CA ARG A 142 17.37 8.70 -14.32
C ARG A 142 17.31 7.96 -15.66
N ILE A 143 16.45 6.96 -15.77
CA ILE A 143 16.18 6.25 -17.03
C ILE A 143 15.47 7.18 -18.03
N ASN A 144 14.64 8.10 -17.53
CA ASN A 144 13.96 9.15 -18.30
C ASN A 144 13.18 8.58 -19.51
N GLU A 145 12.37 7.55 -19.25
CA GLU A 145 11.52 6.86 -20.22
C GLU A 145 12.27 6.26 -21.43
N SER A 146 13.59 6.09 -21.34
CA SER A 146 14.37 5.39 -22.37
C SER A 146 14.06 3.89 -22.33
N TRP A 147 13.46 3.37 -23.40
CA TRP A 147 13.07 1.96 -23.53
C TRP A 147 14.18 0.96 -23.21
N SER A 148 15.44 1.25 -23.59
CA SER A 148 16.56 0.36 -23.29
C SER A 148 16.83 0.26 -21.78
N GLY A 149 16.74 1.38 -21.05
CA GLY A 149 16.88 1.40 -19.60
C GLY A 149 15.67 0.79 -18.90
N LEU A 150 14.46 1.06 -19.40
CA LEU A 150 13.23 0.53 -18.86
C LEU A 150 13.19 -1.01 -18.95
N TYR A 151 13.54 -1.61 -20.08
CA TYR A 151 13.57 -3.07 -20.21
C TYR A 151 14.64 -3.75 -19.34
N ILE A 152 15.78 -3.09 -19.12
CA ILE A 152 16.80 -3.60 -18.18
C ILE A 152 16.24 -3.59 -16.76
N PHE A 153 15.55 -2.51 -16.38
CA PHE A 153 15.00 -2.37 -15.05
C PHE A 153 13.80 -3.29 -14.82
N ASP A 154 12.95 -3.47 -15.84
CA ASP A 154 11.85 -4.43 -15.84
C ASP A 154 12.35 -5.84 -15.56
N ALA A 155 13.38 -6.28 -16.29
CA ALA A 155 14.00 -7.58 -16.06
C ALA A 155 14.63 -7.74 -14.67
N GLU A 156 14.99 -6.66 -13.98
CA GLU A 156 15.45 -6.71 -12.59
C GLU A 156 14.29 -6.88 -11.61
N LEU A 157 13.21 -6.12 -11.78
CA LEU A 157 12.03 -6.20 -10.93
C LEU A 157 11.32 -7.57 -11.05
N GLY A 158 11.33 -8.19 -12.24
CA GLY A 158 10.77 -9.53 -12.43
C GLY A 158 11.55 -10.68 -11.79
N ARG A 159 12.68 -10.43 -11.11
CA ARG A 159 13.49 -11.46 -10.44
C ARG A 159 13.43 -11.40 -8.92
N ARG A 160 12.81 -10.37 -8.36
CA ARG A 160 12.64 -10.18 -6.92
C ARG A 160 11.33 -10.82 -6.50
#